data_AF-A0A5C5G8B1-F1
#
_entry.id   AF-A0A5C5G8B1-F1
#
_cell.length_a   1.000
_cell.length_b   1.000
_cell.length_c   1.000
_cell.angle_alpha   90.00
_cell.angle_beta   90.00
_cell.angle_gamma   90.00
#
_symmetry.space_group_name_H-M   'P 1'
#
loop_
_entity.id
_entity.type
_entity.pdbx_description
1 polymer ?
#
loop_
_entity_poly.entity_id
_entity_poly.type
_entity_poly.pdbx_seq_one_letter_code
_entity_poly.pdbx_strand_id
1 'polypeptide(L)'
;MRRLWWIVPIVAVWAIANTADDISEKTRGPTSPSAQTFQTNPATETNLSGPQVNTDRATYEYVTGDRVRLRSGPTTSDSVLGHLNTGDRVRLLGRSGSWSEVITSFGRGWMSSDYLSPDQPPTTVRAPATPSRQIAAPTDREIRDARAQIIRQSIASYQGSCPCPYNIDRAGHRCGGRSAWSRPGGFSPICYDSDVTDARLQSYLARQR
;
A
#
# COMPACT_ATOMS: atom_id res chain seq x y z
N MET A 1 -21.36 -5.38 -67.53
CA MET A 1 -21.03 -6.76 -67.95
C MET A 1 -20.10 -7.32 -66.88
N ARG A 2 -20.60 -7.87 -65.75
CA ARG A 2 -20.89 -9.29 -65.51
C ARG A 2 -19.87 -10.22 -66.17
N ARG A 3 -18.97 -10.85 -65.41
CA ARG A 3 -18.92 -12.32 -65.25
C ARG A 3 -18.36 -12.68 -63.87
N LEU A 4 -19.09 -13.60 -63.26
CA LEU A 4 -18.99 -14.19 -61.95
C LEU A 4 -18.82 -15.71 -62.22
N TRP A 5 -18.13 -16.42 -61.31
CA TRP A 5 -18.16 -17.88 -61.05
C TRP A 5 -17.19 -18.71 -61.91
N TRP A 6 -16.41 -19.64 -61.36
CA TRP A 6 -16.89 -20.84 -60.63
C TRP A 6 -16.08 -21.24 -59.38
N ILE A 7 -16.87 -21.73 -58.41
CA ILE A 7 -16.63 -22.56 -57.23
C ILE A 7 -16.17 -23.97 -57.73
N VAL A 8 -15.38 -24.85 -57.09
CA VAL A 8 -15.47 -25.68 -55.84
C VAL A 8 -14.28 -26.71 -55.92
N PRO A 9 -14.00 -27.67 -54.99
CA PRO A 9 -13.79 -27.62 -53.52
C PRO A 9 -12.70 -28.62 -52.96
N ILE A 10 -12.43 -28.55 -51.64
CA ILE A 10 -12.03 -29.64 -50.67
C ILE A 10 -10.68 -30.38 -50.98
N VAL A 11 -9.72 -30.60 -50.06
CA VAL A 11 -9.77 -31.52 -48.90
C VAL A 11 -8.73 -31.16 -47.82
N ALA A 12 -9.22 -31.17 -46.58
CA ALA A 12 -8.65 -31.48 -45.27
C ALA A 12 -7.14 -31.29 -44.94
N VAL A 13 -6.94 -30.45 -43.92
CA VAL A 13 -6.33 -30.75 -42.61
C VAL A 13 -5.12 -31.68 -42.57
N TRP A 14 -3.98 -31.13 -42.17
CA TRP A 14 -3.17 -31.70 -41.08
C TRP A 14 -2.66 -30.57 -40.19
N ALA A 15 -3.10 -30.58 -38.94
CA ALA A 15 -2.56 -29.79 -37.86
C ALA A 15 -1.18 -30.36 -37.47
N ILE A 16 -0.19 -29.50 -37.28
CA ILE A 16 1.01 -29.82 -36.50
C ILE A 16 1.31 -28.66 -35.58
N ALA A 17 1.48 -29.04 -34.32
CA ALA A 17 1.51 -28.21 -33.14
C ALA A 17 2.86 -27.51 -32.95
N ASN A 18 2.80 -26.45 -32.13
CA ASN A 18 3.92 -25.68 -31.61
C ASN A 18 4.98 -26.55 -30.95
N THR A 19 6.25 -26.26 -31.23
CA THR A 19 7.40 -26.63 -30.40
C THR A 19 7.98 -25.38 -29.77
N ALA A 20 7.90 -25.31 -28.45
CA ALA A 20 8.67 -24.42 -27.59
C ALA A 20 9.30 -25.30 -26.51
N ASP A 21 10.62 -25.42 -26.57
CA ASP A 21 11.54 -25.82 -25.50
C ASP A 21 12.67 -24.79 -25.58
N ASP A 22 13.19 -24.19 -24.52
CA ASP A 22 13.88 -24.82 -23.40
C ASP A 22 14.14 -23.70 -22.37
N ILE A 23 13.81 -23.86 -21.07
CA ILE A 23 14.75 -23.63 -19.94
C ILE A 23 14.25 -24.34 -18.67
N SER A 24 14.91 -25.45 -18.35
CA SER A 24 15.36 -25.99 -17.06
C SER A 24 14.52 -25.82 -15.77
N GLU A 25 14.14 -26.98 -15.22
CA GLU A 25 13.35 -27.22 -14.01
C GLU A 25 14.21 -27.29 -12.72
N LYS A 26 13.67 -26.73 -11.63
CA LYS A 26 14.17 -26.83 -10.25
C LYS A 26 13.34 -27.83 -9.46
N THR A 27 14.03 -28.84 -8.95
CA THR A 27 13.59 -30.05 -8.23
C THR A 27 12.81 -29.83 -6.93
N ARG A 28 11.79 -30.69 -6.70
CA ARG A 28 11.34 -31.39 -5.45
C ARG A 28 9.84 -31.74 -5.62
N GLY A 29 9.29 -32.92 -5.33
CA GLY A 29 9.69 -34.16 -4.65
C GLY A 29 8.54 -35.20 -4.82
N PRO A 30 8.66 -36.43 -4.29
CA PRO A 30 7.80 -37.56 -4.69
C PRO A 30 6.49 -37.73 -3.90
N THR A 31 5.47 -38.20 -4.62
CA THR A 31 4.13 -38.70 -4.22
C THR A 31 4.23 -40.02 -3.41
N SER A 32 3.35 -40.30 -2.43
CA SER A 32 2.14 -41.17 -2.51
C SER A 32 2.09 -42.07 -1.24
N PRO A 33 1.04 -42.87 -0.89
CA PRO A 33 -0.33 -43.00 -1.39
C PRO A 33 -1.43 -43.12 -0.28
N SER A 34 -2.66 -43.40 -0.71
CA SER A 34 -3.97 -43.48 -0.02
C SER A 34 -4.25 -44.61 1.00
N ALA A 35 -5.36 -44.42 1.72
CA ALA A 35 -6.49 -45.34 1.97
C ALA A 35 -6.62 -46.19 3.27
N GLN A 36 -7.71 -45.89 3.99
CA GLN A 36 -8.78 -46.77 4.53
C GLN A 36 -8.61 -47.64 5.81
N THR A 37 -9.42 -47.27 6.81
CA THR A 37 -10.31 -48.03 7.71
C THR A 37 -9.85 -49.30 8.44
N PHE A 38 -9.92 -49.28 9.78
CA PHE A 38 -10.32 -50.44 10.59
C PHE A 38 -11.17 -50.00 11.80
N GLN A 39 -12.28 -50.71 12.01
CA GLN A 39 -13.23 -50.60 13.12
C GLN A 39 -12.66 -51.25 14.38
N THR A 40 -13.01 -50.73 15.57
CA THR A 40 -13.45 -51.53 16.75
C THR A 40 -13.99 -50.61 17.86
N ASN A 41 -15.29 -50.74 18.16
CA ASN A 41 -15.82 -50.63 19.55
C ASN A 41 -15.59 -52.01 20.23
N PRO A 42 -15.54 -52.19 21.58
CA PRO A 42 -16.41 -51.51 22.56
C PRO A 42 -15.81 -51.23 23.97
N ALA A 43 -16.66 -50.60 24.80
CA ALA A 43 -16.74 -50.58 26.27
C ALA A 43 -16.14 -49.39 27.07
N THR A 44 -17.05 -48.44 27.35
CA THR A 44 -17.53 -48.04 28.69
C THR A 44 -16.60 -47.35 29.69
N GLU A 45 -16.94 -46.07 29.92
CA GLU A 45 -16.90 -45.27 31.16
C GLU A 45 -15.56 -44.95 31.81
N THR A 46 -15.22 -43.65 31.81
CA THR A 46 -15.23 -42.85 33.04
C THR A 46 -15.43 -41.38 32.67
N ASN A 47 -16.55 -40.82 33.15
CA ASN A 47 -16.83 -39.39 33.21
C ASN A 47 -15.73 -38.65 33.98
N LEU A 48 -15.14 -37.61 33.40
CA LEU A 48 -14.60 -36.46 34.13
C LEU A 48 -14.67 -35.23 33.21
N SER A 49 -15.61 -34.36 33.56
CA SER A 49 -15.97 -33.12 32.89
C SER A 49 -14.76 -32.22 32.60
N GLY A 50 -14.47 -32.00 31.32
CA GLY A 50 -13.65 -30.87 30.89
C GLY A 50 -14.42 -29.55 31.12
N PRO A 51 -13.76 -28.48 31.60
CA PRO A 51 -14.40 -27.18 31.74
C PRO A 51 -14.87 -26.71 30.36
N GLN A 52 -16.18 -26.59 30.22
CA GLN A 52 -16.84 -26.06 29.04
C GLN A 52 -16.36 -24.62 28.83
N VAL A 53 -15.63 -24.36 27.75
CA VAL A 53 -15.30 -23.00 27.31
C VAL A 53 -16.62 -22.36 26.88
N ASN A 54 -17.27 -21.69 27.81
CA ASN A 54 -18.34 -20.76 27.51
C ASN A 54 -17.74 -19.72 26.56
N THR A 55 -18.21 -19.75 25.31
CA THR A 55 -17.87 -18.76 24.29
C THR A 55 -18.56 -17.46 24.67
N ASP A 56 -17.92 -16.77 25.60
CA ASP A 56 -18.36 -15.50 26.14
C ASP A 56 -18.48 -14.52 24.98
N ARG A 57 -19.67 -13.96 24.78
CA ARG A 57 -19.92 -13.02 23.70
C ARG A 57 -19.03 -11.81 23.94
N ALA A 58 -18.00 -11.66 23.10
CA ALA A 58 -17.05 -10.55 23.22
C ALA A 58 -17.82 -9.22 23.14
N THR A 59 -17.87 -8.51 24.27
CA THR A 59 -18.48 -7.19 24.37
C THR A 59 -17.44 -6.15 23.96
N TYR A 60 -17.84 -5.21 23.10
CA TYR A 60 -16.97 -4.14 22.62
C TYR A 60 -17.59 -2.79 22.96
N GLU A 61 -16.73 -1.85 23.33
CA GLU A 61 -17.08 -0.46 23.59
C GLU A 61 -16.13 0.46 22.82
N TYR A 62 -16.52 1.73 22.70
CA TYR A 62 -15.78 2.76 22.02
C TYR A 62 -15.29 3.80 23.01
N VAL A 63 -14.07 4.27 22.81
CA VAL A 63 -13.49 5.36 23.60
C VAL A 63 -14.18 6.66 23.24
N THR A 64 -14.66 7.43 24.22
CA THR A 64 -15.36 8.71 23.99
C THR A 64 -14.45 9.93 24.10
N GLY A 65 -13.32 9.82 24.82
CA GLY A 65 -12.35 10.91 24.99
C GLY A 65 -11.14 10.82 24.05
N ASP A 66 -10.47 11.96 23.82
CA ASP A 66 -9.22 12.01 23.06
C ASP A 66 -8.02 11.76 24.00
N ARG A 67 -7.04 10.95 23.54
CA ARG A 67 -5.83 10.59 24.30
C ARG A 67 -6.10 10.02 25.71
N VAL A 68 -7.16 9.24 25.86
CA VAL A 68 -7.50 8.55 27.12
C VAL A 68 -6.42 7.52 27.43
N ARG A 69 -5.91 7.54 28.66
CA ARG A 69 -4.79 6.70 29.09
C ARG A 69 -5.24 5.26 29.36
N LEU A 70 -4.53 4.31 28.79
CA LEU A 70 -4.57 2.90 29.19
C LEU A 70 -3.52 2.68 30.27
N ARG A 71 -3.93 2.10 31.40
CA ARG A 71 -3.06 1.90 32.56
C ARG A 71 -2.86 0.43 32.90
N SER A 72 -1.81 0.14 33.68
CA SER A 72 -1.51 -1.21 34.15
C SER A 72 -2.46 -1.71 35.24
N GLY A 73 -3.18 -0.82 35.93
CA GLY A 73 -4.11 -1.15 37.01
C GLY A 73 -5.26 -0.13 37.15
N PRO A 74 -6.28 -0.45 37.96
CA PRO A 74 -7.48 0.37 38.15
C PRO A 74 -7.25 1.55 39.11
N THR A 75 -6.13 2.27 38.96
CA THR A 75 -5.85 3.50 39.71
C THR A 75 -5.16 4.55 38.84
N THR A 76 -5.21 5.81 39.27
CA THR A 76 -4.53 6.91 38.57
C THR A 76 -3.01 6.95 38.81
N SER A 77 -2.52 6.18 39.78
CA SER A 77 -1.09 6.05 40.11
C SER A 77 -0.40 4.93 39.32
N ASP A 78 -1.17 4.00 38.74
CA ASP A 78 -0.65 2.93 37.91
C ASP A 78 0.02 3.44 36.63
N SER A 79 1.04 2.70 36.16
CA SER A 79 1.79 3.06 34.96
C SER A 79 0.90 3.17 33.72
N VAL A 80 1.23 4.10 32.82
CA VAL A 80 0.51 4.30 31.56
C VAL A 80 1.15 3.42 30.49
N LEU A 81 0.37 2.49 29.94
CA LEU A 81 0.78 1.57 28.87
C LEU A 81 0.66 2.21 27.48
N GLY A 82 -0.29 3.14 27.32
CA GLY A 82 -0.58 3.79 26.06
C GLY A 82 -1.71 4.80 26.17
N HIS A 83 -2.20 5.28 25.03
CA HIS A 83 -3.36 6.13 24.94
C HIS A 83 -4.21 5.74 23.73
N LEU A 84 -5.52 5.94 23.86
CA LEU A 84 -6.51 5.71 22.82
C LEU A 84 -7.28 7.00 22.58
N ASN A 85 -7.76 7.18 21.36
CA ASN A 85 -8.48 8.37 20.94
C ASN A 85 -9.97 8.07 20.77
N THR A 86 -10.77 9.13 20.68
CA THR A 86 -12.22 9.01 20.49
C THR A 86 -12.54 8.16 19.26
N GLY A 87 -13.42 7.18 19.44
CA GLY A 87 -13.84 6.25 18.39
C GLY A 87 -13.00 4.96 18.32
N ASP A 88 -11.88 4.86 19.04
CA ASP A 88 -11.15 3.60 19.13
C ASP A 88 -12.03 2.53 19.79
N ARG A 89 -12.05 1.34 19.18
CA ARG A 89 -12.83 0.20 19.66
C ARG A 89 -11.99 -0.69 20.57
N VAL A 90 -12.51 -1.00 21.75
CA VAL A 90 -11.85 -1.86 22.74
C VAL A 90 -12.72 -3.06 23.11
N ARG A 91 -12.11 -4.18 23.47
CA ARG A 91 -12.84 -5.34 23.99
C ARG A 91 -12.94 -5.24 25.50
N LEU A 92 -14.16 -5.21 26.04
CA LEU A 92 -14.41 -5.15 27.47
C LEU A 92 -14.25 -6.55 28.08
N LEU A 93 -13.44 -6.66 29.14
CA LEU A 93 -13.28 -7.88 29.94
C LEU A 93 -14.09 -7.82 31.23
N GLY A 94 -14.23 -6.63 31.83
CA GLY A 94 -14.96 -6.46 33.07
C GLY A 94 -14.86 -5.03 33.60
N ARG A 95 -15.60 -4.76 34.68
CA ARG A 95 -15.62 -3.47 35.38
C ARG A 95 -15.31 -3.65 36.86
N SER A 96 -14.54 -2.73 37.42
CA SER A 96 -14.19 -2.65 38.83
C SER A 96 -14.27 -1.18 39.28
N GLY A 97 -15.35 -0.82 39.96
CA GLY A 97 -15.63 0.57 40.32
C GLY A 97 -15.67 1.49 39.10
N SER A 98 -14.90 2.59 39.15
CA SER A 98 -14.78 3.57 38.06
C SER A 98 -13.85 3.13 36.92
N TRP A 99 -13.40 1.87 36.92
CA TRP A 99 -12.45 1.34 35.93
C TRP A 99 -13.02 0.15 35.17
N SER A 100 -12.62 0.04 33.92
CA SER A 100 -12.94 -1.04 33.01
C SER A 100 -11.65 -1.71 32.54
N GLU A 101 -11.59 -3.02 32.66
CA GLU A 101 -10.50 -3.82 32.11
C GLU A 101 -10.80 -4.09 30.64
N VAL A 102 -9.85 -3.75 29.76
CA VAL A 102 -10.03 -3.81 28.32
C VAL A 102 -8.83 -4.43 27.62
N ILE A 103 -9.06 -4.99 26.44
CA ILE A 103 -8.00 -5.39 25.51
C ILE A 103 -7.98 -4.43 24.32
N THR A 104 -6.78 -3.94 24.03
CA THR A 104 -6.47 -2.95 23.00
C THR A 104 -5.29 -3.41 22.14
N SER A 105 -4.89 -2.60 21.15
CA SER A 105 -3.64 -2.79 20.40
C SER A 105 -2.38 -2.74 21.28
N PHE A 106 -2.43 -2.03 22.42
CA PHE A 106 -1.35 -1.96 23.41
C PHE A 106 -1.37 -3.16 24.39
N GLY A 107 -2.29 -4.10 24.20
CA GLY A 107 -2.50 -5.23 25.10
C GLY A 107 -3.64 -5.00 26.10
N ARG A 108 -3.64 -5.79 27.17
CA ARG A 108 -4.61 -5.75 28.26
C ARG A 108 -4.25 -4.63 29.23
N GLY A 109 -5.24 -3.85 29.65
CA GLY A 109 -5.05 -2.80 30.65
C GLY A 109 -6.37 -2.27 31.19
N TRP A 110 -6.27 -1.19 31.96
CA TRP A 110 -7.39 -0.54 32.64
C TRP A 110 -7.61 0.87 32.12
N MET A 111 -8.88 1.21 31.90
CA MET A 111 -9.31 2.53 31.46
C MET A 111 -10.45 3.00 32.36
N SER A 112 -10.59 4.31 32.57
CA SER A 112 -11.75 4.84 33.30
C SER A 112 -13.04 4.56 32.51
N SER A 113 -14.04 3.99 33.20
CA SER A 113 -15.31 3.60 32.60
C SER A 113 -16.09 4.77 32.02
N ASP A 114 -15.83 5.99 32.51
CA ASP A 114 -16.49 7.22 32.04
C ASP A 114 -16.14 7.54 30.58
N TYR A 115 -15.05 6.97 30.06
CA TYR A 115 -14.59 7.15 28.69
C TYR A 115 -14.99 6.01 27.75
N LEU A 116 -15.86 5.09 28.17
CA LEU A 116 -16.31 3.96 27.35
C LEU A 116 -17.81 4.02 27.09
N SER A 117 -18.19 3.78 25.84
CA SER A 117 -19.59 3.79 25.40
C SER A 117 -19.85 2.61 24.46
N PRO A 118 -20.98 1.90 24.59
CA PRO A 118 -21.39 0.89 23.61
C PRO A 118 -21.70 1.52 22.25
N ASP A 119 -22.18 2.76 22.24
CA ASP A 119 -22.42 3.53 21.03
C ASP A 119 -21.13 4.19 20.57
N GLN A 120 -20.81 4.03 19.29
CA GLN A 120 -19.68 4.71 18.69
C GLN A 120 -19.95 6.22 18.78
N PRO A 121 -19.08 7.00 19.46
CA PRO A 121 -19.24 8.45 19.44
C PRO A 121 -19.18 8.90 17.98
N PRO A 122 -19.93 9.95 17.60
CA PRO A 122 -19.81 10.52 16.26
C PRO A 122 -18.34 10.86 16.09
N THR A 123 -17.66 10.09 15.25
CA THR A 123 -16.27 10.38 14.93
C THR A 123 -16.34 11.74 14.28
N THR A 124 -15.84 12.78 14.96
CA THR A 124 -15.33 13.93 14.25
C THR A 124 -14.18 13.38 13.44
N VAL A 125 -14.49 12.80 12.27
CA VAL A 125 -13.54 12.74 11.18
C VAL A 125 -13.08 14.18 11.10
N ARG A 126 -11.86 14.44 11.58
CA ARG A 126 -11.23 15.73 11.37
C ARG A 126 -11.30 15.87 9.87
N ALA A 127 -12.22 16.72 9.39
CA ALA A 127 -12.30 17.05 7.97
C ALA A 127 -10.85 17.31 7.58
N PRO A 128 -10.32 16.66 6.52
CA PRO A 128 -8.92 16.81 6.17
C PRO A 128 -8.65 18.29 6.19
N ALA A 129 -7.77 18.73 7.11
CA ALA A 129 -7.58 20.13 7.38
C ALA A 129 -7.30 20.76 6.02
N THR A 130 -8.26 21.53 5.52
CA THR A 130 -8.12 22.19 4.23
C THR A 130 -6.83 22.98 4.36
N PRO A 131 -5.82 22.77 3.49
CA PRO A 131 -4.58 23.48 3.65
C PRO A 131 -4.91 24.96 3.54
N SER A 132 -4.83 25.64 4.67
CA SER A 132 -4.88 27.10 4.71
C SER A 132 -3.78 27.57 3.77
N ARG A 133 -4.18 28.33 2.75
CA ARG A 133 -3.30 29.00 1.79
C ARG A 133 -2.43 30.01 2.55
N GLN A 134 -1.44 29.52 3.26
CA GLN A 134 -0.38 30.31 3.86
C GLN A 134 0.89 30.03 3.09
N ILE A 135 1.78 31.03 3.08
CA ILE A 135 3.07 31.04 2.40
C ILE A 135 3.98 30.03 3.10
N ALA A 136 3.65 28.75 2.99
CA ALA A 136 4.46 27.66 3.46
C ALA A 136 5.57 27.41 2.44
N ALA A 137 6.68 26.86 2.92
CA ALA A 137 7.69 26.29 2.04
C ALA A 137 7.02 25.32 1.05
N PRO A 138 7.49 25.26 -0.21
CA PRO A 138 6.96 24.33 -1.19
C PRO A 138 7.07 22.89 -0.66
N THR A 139 6.01 22.12 -0.83
CA THR A 139 5.96 20.70 -0.44
C THR A 139 6.88 19.87 -1.33
N ASP A 140 7.28 18.68 -0.86
CA ASP A 140 8.13 17.76 -1.64
C ASP A 140 7.52 17.40 -2.99
N ARG A 141 6.19 17.30 -3.06
CA ARG A 141 5.48 17.04 -4.32
C ARG A 141 5.64 18.20 -5.28
N GLU A 142 5.41 19.43 -4.81
CA GLU A 142 5.59 20.63 -5.64
C GLU A 142 7.03 20.80 -6.10
N ILE A 143 8.01 20.49 -5.25
CA ILE A 143 9.43 20.51 -5.62
C ILE A 143 9.73 19.49 -6.73
N ARG A 144 9.24 18.25 -6.61
CA ARG A 144 9.42 17.22 -7.66
C ARG A 144 8.74 17.62 -8.96
N ASP A 145 7.50 18.11 -8.88
CA ASP A 145 6.75 18.55 -10.05
C ASP A 145 7.46 19.73 -10.74
N ALA A 146 8.01 20.69 -9.98
CA ALA A 146 8.77 21.81 -10.51
C ALA A 146 10.06 21.37 -11.21
N ARG A 147 10.83 20.44 -10.63
CA ARG A 147 12.03 19.86 -11.28
C ARG A 147 11.67 19.19 -12.60
N ALA A 148 10.62 18.37 -12.60
CA ALA A 148 10.15 17.69 -13.81
C ALA A 148 9.73 18.67 -14.91
N GLN A 149 9.09 19.79 -14.55
CA GLN A 149 8.71 20.82 -15.52
C GLN A 149 9.91 21.57 -16.08
N ILE A 150 10.91 21.91 -15.25
CA ILE A 150 12.14 22.55 -15.70
C ILE A 150 12.88 21.66 -16.71
N ILE A 151 13.01 20.37 -16.40
CA ILE A 151 13.63 19.37 -17.28
C ILE A 151 12.84 19.27 -18.59
N ARG A 152 11.51 19.10 -18.51
CA ARG A 152 10.64 19.01 -19.70
C ARG A 152 10.77 20.23 -20.60
N GLN A 153 10.76 21.43 -20.02
CA GLN A 153 10.90 22.68 -20.78
C GLN A 153 12.29 22.78 -21.43
N SER A 154 13.35 22.39 -20.70
CA SER A 154 14.70 22.37 -21.26
C SER A 154 14.79 21.44 -22.46
N ILE A 155 14.24 20.23 -22.36
CA ILE A 155 14.20 19.25 -23.45
C ILE A 155 13.37 19.75 -24.62
N ALA A 156 12.19 20.32 -24.36
CA ALA A 156 11.29 20.81 -25.40
C ALA A 156 11.83 22.04 -26.14
N SER A 157 12.61 22.88 -25.44
CA SER A 157 13.27 24.05 -26.04
C SER A 157 14.45 23.71 -26.94
N TYR A 158 14.99 22.49 -26.82
CA TYR A 158 16.14 22.07 -27.60
C TYR A 158 15.73 21.73 -29.04
N GLN A 159 16.38 22.38 -30.00
CA GLN A 159 16.02 22.30 -31.42
C GLN A 159 16.50 21.00 -32.10
N GLY A 160 17.44 20.27 -31.48
CA GLY A 160 18.02 19.05 -32.05
C GLY A 160 17.30 17.76 -31.65
N SER A 161 17.60 16.67 -32.35
CA SER A 161 16.95 15.37 -32.10
C SER A 161 17.42 14.66 -30.82
N CYS A 162 18.57 15.05 -30.27
CA CYS A 162 19.20 14.38 -29.12
C CYS A 162 19.56 15.35 -27.99
N PRO A 163 18.57 15.82 -27.20
CA PRO A 163 18.84 16.66 -26.03
C PRO A 163 19.53 15.88 -24.90
N CYS A 164 18.94 14.76 -24.46
CA CYS A 164 19.44 13.97 -23.33
C CYS A 164 19.81 12.53 -23.71
N PRO A 165 20.64 11.83 -22.90
CA PRO A 165 21.12 10.49 -23.21
C PRO A 165 20.00 9.46 -23.39
N TYR A 166 18.90 9.64 -22.64
CA TYR A 166 17.76 8.72 -22.65
C TYR A 166 16.74 9.01 -23.76
N ASN A 167 16.86 10.12 -24.49
CA ASN A 167 15.98 10.39 -25.63
C ASN A 167 16.26 9.42 -26.79
N ILE A 168 15.26 9.29 -27.66
CA ILE A 168 15.32 8.52 -28.91
C ILE A 168 15.30 9.51 -30.07
N ASP A 169 16.17 9.30 -31.06
CA ASP A 169 16.18 10.10 -32.28
C ASP A 169 15.02 9.71 -33.22
N ARG A 170 14.82 10.49 -34.29
CA ARG A 170 13.75 10.21 -35.28
C ARG A 170 13.92 8.86 -36.00
N ALA A 171 15.12 8.29 -36.00
CA ALA A 171 15.40 6.98 -36.58
C ALA A 171 15.18 5.82 -35.58
N GLY A 172 14.81 6.12 -34.33
CA GLY A 172 14.52 5.11 -33.31
C GLY A 172 15.72 4.71 -32.45
N HIS A 173 16.88 5.36 -32.59
CA HIS A 173 18.06 5.02 -31.80
C HIS A 173 18.14 5.85 -30.52
N ARG A 174 18.61 5.21 -29.42
CA ARG A 174 18.95 5.94 -28.18
C ARG A 174 20.05 6.95 -28.46
N CYS A 175 19.90 8.16 -27.92
CA CYS A 175 20.87 9.23 -28.08
C CYS A 175 22.18 8.89 -27.37
N GLY A 176 22.12 8.42 -26.13
CA GLY A 176 23.29 8.01 -25.34
C GLY A 176 24.39 9.08 -25.36
N GLY A 177 25.62 8.67 -25.67
CA GLY A 177 26.77 9.57 -25.80
C GLY A 177 26.68 10.58 -26.95
N ARG A 178 25.71 10.44 -27.86
CA ARG A 178 25.45 11.41 -28.94
C ARG A 178 24.59 12.59 -28.48
N SER A 179 24.04 12.54 -27.26
CA SER A 179 23.22 13.62 -26.72
C SER A 179 24.01 14.90 -26.48
N ALA A 180 23.32 16.04 -26.54
CA ALA A 180 23.90 17.35 -26.26
C ALA A 180 24.47 17.42 -24.84
N TRP A 181 23.79 16.81 -23.86
CA TRP A 181 24.27 16.70 -22.48
C TRP A 181 25.55 15.86 -22.33
N SER A 182 25.74 14.81 -23.15
CA SER A 182 26.92 13.94 -23.07
C SER A 182 28.15 14.46 -23.83
N ARG A 183 27.98 15.35 -24.80
CA ARG A 183 29.08 15.81 -25.68
C ARG A 183 29.79 17.02 -25.07
N PRO A 184 31.14 17.08 -25.11
CA PRO A 184 31.88 18.24 -24.63
C PRO A 184 31.67 19.47 -25.54
N GLY A 185 31.50 20.65 -24.94
CA GLY A 185 31.55 21.95 -25.64
C GLY A 185 30.26 22.44 -26.32
N GLY A 186 29.08 21.90 -25.98
CA GLY A 186 27.79 22.29 -26.57
C GLY A 186 26.77 22.89 -25.59
N PHE A 187 25.66 23.41 -26.13
CA PHE A 187 24.42 23.74 -25.39
C PHE A 187 23.98 22.49 -24.62
N SER A 188 23.87 22.58 -23.29
CA SER A 188 23.55 21.43 -22.43
C SER A 188 22.14 21.59 -21.86
N PRO A 189 21.13 20.89 -22.40
CA PRO A 189 19.81 20.80 -21.79
C PRO A 189 19.91 20.19 -20.40
N ILE A 190 19.04 20.61 -19.49
CA ILE A 190 18.85 19.93 -18.19
C ILE A 190 18.18 18.59 -18.45
N CYS A 191 18.83 17.51 -18.03
CA CYS A 191 18.37 16.14 -18.30
C CYS A 191 17.96 15.40 -17.04
N TYR A 192 18.51 15.75 -15.89
CA TYR A 192 18.25 15.08 -14.61
C TYR A 192 17.87 16.06 -13.51
N ASP A 193 17.25 15.54 -12.45
CA ASP A 193 16.88 16.34 -11.28
C ASP A 193 18.10 17.01 -10.62
N SER A 194 19.26 16.34 -10.65
CA SER A 194 20.53 16.87 -10.13
C SER A 194 21.03 18.09 -10.91
N ASP A 195 20.62 18.24 -12.17
CA ASP A 195 21.03 19.36 -13.03
C ASP A 195 20.17 20.62 -12.77
N VAL A 196 19.09 20.48 -11.98
CA VAL A 196 18.23 21.60 -11.58
C VAL A 196 18.83 22.27 -10.35
N THR A 197 19.52 23.39 -10.56
CA THR A 197 20.07 24.19 -9.45
C THR A 197 18.98 24.76 -8.56
N ASP A 198 19.28 24.92 -7.26
CA ASP A 198 18.32 25.48 -6.30
C ASP A 198 17.84 26.88 -6.72
N ALA A 199 18.73 27.71 -7.25
CA ALA A 199 18.38 29.03 -7.77
C ALA A 199 17.35 28.94 -8.92
N ARG A 200 17.52 27.99 -9.84
CA ARG A 200 16.59 27.79 -10.96
C ARG A 200 15.24 27.26 -10.45
N LEU A 201 15.25 26.30 -9.53
CA LEU A 201 14.06 25.77 -8.86
C LEU A 201 13.29 26.86 -8.12
N GLN A 202 13.98 27.66 -7.31
CA GLN A 202 13.38 28.77 -6.56
C GLN A 202 12.77 29.82 -7.50
N SER A 203 13.46 30.17 -8.58
CA SER A 203 12.92 31.10 -9.59
C SER A 203 11.64 30.56 -10.24
N TYR A 204 11.56 29.26 -10.47
CA TYR A 204 10.39 28.61 -11.06
C TYR A 204 9.20 28.66 -10.10
N LEU A 205 9.42 28.25 -8.85
CA LEU A 205 8.38 28.24 -7.82
C LEU A 205 7.88 29.65 -7.48
N ALA A 206 8.77 30.65 -7.49
CA ALA A 206 8.40 32.06 -7.29
C ALA A 206 7.47 32.60 -8.38
N ARG A 207 7.61 32.13 -9.63
CA ARG A 207 6.72 32.53 -10.74
C ARG A 207 5.34 31.87 -10.70
N GLN A 208 5.14 30.84 -9.88
CA GLN A 208 3.89 30.08 -9.80
C GLN A 208 3.00 30.44 -8.60
N ARG A 209 3.38 31.46 -7.81
CA ARG A 209 2.64 31.93 -6.63
C ARG A 209 2.08 33.32 -6.86
#